data_AF-A0A4Q3RZJ4-F1
#
_entry.id   AF-A0A4Q3RZJ4-F1
#
_cell.length_a   1.000
_cell.length_b   1.000
_cell.length_c   1.000
_cell.angle_alpha   90.00
_cell.angle_beta   90.00
_cell.angle_gamma   90.00
#
_symmetry.space_group_name_H-M   'P 1'
#
loop_
_entity.id
_entity.type
_entity.pdbx_description
1 polymer ?
#
loop_
_entity_poly.entity_id
_entity_poly.type
_entity_poly.pdbx_seq_one_letter_code
_entity_poly.pdbx_strand_id
1 'polypeptide(L)'
;MNYISQAAFVILAALAVWLFAKNANQIKKNILLGKDIDLSDNPGLRWKNMLLLAFGQKKMFRNPLVAILHFVVYAGFIIINIEMLEIVLDGLLGTHRLFLEPLGGFYSLLINFFEILAFAVIVVCVVFLVRRNILKLRRFISRDLDGWPRSDANYILLTEIILMSLFLTMNAADRALQLQNAEHYKATGDFIVSGVLASMFNGMSVSSLVVLERTCWWIHIIGIFAFLNYLPYSKHLHIMLAFPNAYYTKLQPMGQLENMPQVQNEVKYMMEPDQAPAGEAAPMKFGAKDVMDLTWKSLLDAYSCTECGRCSAACPANATGKLLSPRKIMMDTRDRLELVGKNIKANGEFQPDGKTLLHDYITVEELRACTSCNACVQECPVSINPLDIIVELRRSLIMEESNAPAEWNSMFSSIENNFAPWKLSPDDRDAWTRDVN
;
A
#
# COMPACT_ATOMS: atom_id res chain seq x y z
N MET A 1 -6.70 23.32 -36.69
CA MET A 1 -5.77 22.30 -36.17
C MET A 1 -6.08 21.84 -34.73
N ASN A 2 -6.98 22.49 -33.98
CA ASN A 2 -7.27 22.14 -32.56
C ASN A 2 -8.08 20.85 -32.33
N TYR A 3 -8.89 20.39 -33.28
CA TYR A 3 -9.72 19.20 -33.06
C TYR A 3 -8.94 17.88 -33.06
N ILE A 4 -7.80 17.81 -33.75
CA ILE A 4 -6.99 16.58 -33.82
C ILE A 4 -6.27 16.34 -32.48
N SER A 5 -5.68 17.38 -31.89
CA SER A 5 -5.03 17.29 -30.58
C SER A 5 -6.03 16.99 -29.46
N GLN A 6 -7.19 17.63 -29.47
CA GLN A 6 -8.28 17.35 -28.53
C GLN A 6 -8.80 15.93 -28.67
N ALA A 7 -9.06 15.46 -29.91
CA ALA A 7 -9.50 14.09 -30.15
C ALA A 7 -8.44 13.07 -29.68
N ALA A 8 -7.17 13.30 -29.98
CA ALA A 8 -6.08 12.46 -29.51
C ALA A 8 -6.00 12.42 -27.97
N PHE A 9 -6.15 13.58 -27.32
CA PHE A 9 -6.19 13.67 -25.86
C PHE A 9 -7.35 12.87 -25.28
N VAL A 10 -8.57 13.06 -25.79
CA VAL A 10 -9.78 12.37 -25.31
C VAL A 10 -9.63 10.86 -25.47
N ILE A 11 -9.15 10.38 -26.61
CA ILE A 11 -8.93 8.95 -26.85
C ILE A 11 -7.89 8.40 -25.88
N LEU A 12 -6.78 9.11 -25.69
CA LEU A 12 -5.71 8.70 -24.77
C LEU A 12 -6.21 8.64 -23.32
N ALA A 13 -6.92 9.67 -22.86
CA ALA A 13 -7.48 9.75 -21.52
C ALA A 13 -8.51 8.63 -21.28
N ALA A 14 -9.44 8.42 -22.23
CA ALA A 14 -10.44 7.37 -22.14
C ALA A 14 -9.80 5.96 -22.09
N LEU A 15 -8.80 5.71 -22.93
CA LEU A 15 -8.06 4.44 -22.93
C LEU A 15 -7.31 4.22 -21.62
N ALA A 16 -6.63 5.26 -21.11
CA ALA A 16 -5.88 5.20 -19.86
C ALA A 16 -6.78 4.91 -18.66
N VAL A 17 -7.93 5.59 -18.56
CA VAL A 17 -8.91 5.39 -17.49
C VAL A 17 -9.56 4.01 -17.59
N TRP A 18 -9.89 3.55 -18.79
CA TRP A 18 -10.47 2.22 -19.01
C TRP A 18 -9.50 1.09 -18.61
N LEU A 19 -8.23 1.18 -19.02
CA LEU A 19 -7.20 0.20 -18.64
C LEU A 19 -7.00 0.16 -17.12
N PHE A 20 -6.92 1.32 -16.49
CA PHE A 20 -6.79 1.45 -15.06
C PHE A 20 -7.99 0.84 -14.32
N ALA A 21 -9.22 1.19 -14.73
CA ALA A 21 -10.45 0.66 -14.13
C ALA A 21 -10.55 -0.88 -14.25
N LYS A 22 -10.13 -1.44 -15.39
CA LYS A 22 -10.07 -2.89 -15.61
C LYS A 22 -9.12 -3.58 -14.63
N ASN A 23 -7.94 -3.01 -14.39
CA ASN A 23 -6.94 -3.55 -13.46
C ASN A 23 -7.36 -3.36 -11.99
N ALA A 24 -7.90 -2.19 -11.64
CA ALA A 24 -8.45 -1.93 -10.31
C ALA A 24 -9.59 -2.91 -9.96
N ASN A 25 -10.47 -3.21 -10.92
CA ASN A 25 -11.52 -4.20 -10.73
C ASN A 25 -10.96 -5.62 -10.55
N GLN A 26 -9.85 -5.97 -11.21
CA GLN A 26 -9.18 -7.25 -10.98
C GLN A 26 -8.61 -7.34 -9.55
N ILE A 27 -7.97 -6.28 -9.06
CA ILE A 27 -7.46 -6.23 -7.68
C ILE A 27 -8.62 -6.38 -6.69
N LYS A 28 -9.74 -5.68 -6.92
CA LYS A 28 -10.96 -5.83 -6.11
C LYS A 28 -11.43 -7.28 -6.09
N LYS A 29 -11.54 -7.93 -7.26
CA LYS A 29 -11.95 -9.34 -7.36
C LYS A 29 -11.01 -10.25 -6.57
N ASN A 30 -9.70 -10.04 -6.69
CA ASN A 30 -8.71 -10.81 -5.96
C ASN A 30 -8.87 -10.64 -4.44
N ILE A 31 -9.02 -9.41 -3.94
CA ILE A 31 -9.24 -9.13 -2.51
C ILE A 31 -10.51 -9.85 -2.01
N LEU A 32 -11.56 -9.90 -2.82
CA LEU A 32 -12.84 -10.54 -2.48
C LEU A 32 -12.83 -12.08 -2.66
N LEU A 33 -11.69 -12.70 -2.99
CA LEU A 33 -11.55 -14.16 -2.93
C LEU A 33 -11.42 -14.69 -1.50
N GLY A 34 -11.06 -13.81 -0.56
CA GLY A 34 -10.92 -14.18 0.84
C GLY A 34 -12.27 -14.40 1.51
N LYS A 35 -12.27 -15.14 2.62
CA LYS A 35 -13.44 -15.37 3.46
C LYS A 35 -14.06 -14.05 3.93
N ASP A 36 -15.38 -14.04 4.00
CA ASP A 36 -16.13 -12.90 4.51
C ASP A 36 -15.86 -12.69 6.01
N ILE A 37 -15.67 -11.41 6.36
CA ILE A 37 -15.61 -10.93 7.74
C ILE A 37 -16.38 -9.62 7.81
N ASP A 38 -17.20 -9.46 8.85
CA ASP A 38 -17.94 -8.23 9.10
C ASP A 38 -17.06 -7.22 9.87
N LEU A 39 -16.84 -6.07 9.25
CA LEU A 39 -16.11 -4.93 9.82
C LEU A 39 -16.95 -3.64 9.70
N SER A 40 -18.28 -3.76 9.71
CA SER A 40 -19.23 -2.64 9.61
C SER A 40 -19.50 -1.94 10.95
N ASP A 41 -18.94 -2.45 12.04
CA ASP A 41 -19.12 -1.91 13.38
C ASP A 41 -18.49 -0.52 13.57
N ASN A 42 -19.07 0.29 14.46
CA ASN A 42 -18.53 1.59 14.89
C ASN A 42 -18.09 2.53 13.74
N PRO A 43 -18.95 2.85 12.75
CA PRO A 43 -18.57 3.60 11.56
C PRO A 43 -17.95 4.98 11.86
N GLY A 44 -18.43 5.67 12.91
CA GLY A 44 -17.87 6.94 13.34
C GLY A 44 -16.41 6.84 13.81
N LEU A 45 -16.08 5.79 14.57
CA LEU A 45 -14.70 5.55 15.01
C LEU A 45 -13.80 5.16 13.85
N ARG A 46 -14.31 4.38 12.89
CA ARG A 46 -13.58 4.00 11.67
C ARG A 46 -13.26 5.19 10.77
N TRP A 47 -14.23 6.07 10.55
CA TRP A 47 -14.00 7.34 9.83
C TRP A 47 -12.97 8.21 10.55
N LYS A 48 -13.08 8.36 11.87
CA LYS A 48 -12.09 9.09 12.68
C LYS A 48 -10.69 8.49 12.54
N ASN A 49 -10.57 7.16 12.60
CA ASN A 49 -9.30 6.46 12.42
C ASN A 49 -8.72 6.68 11.03
N MET A 50 -9.54 6.55 9.99
CA MET A 50 -9.13 6.82 8.61
C MET A 50 -8.63 8.25 8.44
N LEU A 51 -9.37 9.25 8.95
CA LEU A 51 -8.96 10.66 8.85
C LEU A 51 -7.63 10.93 9.59
N LEU A 52 -7.48 10.41 10.82
CA LEU A 52 -6.27 10.58 11.62
C LEU A 52 -5.04 9.87 11.02
N LEU A 53 -5.24 8.72 10.37
CA LEU A 53 -4.15 7.95 9.77
C LEU A 53 -3.80 8.45 8.37
N ALA A 54 -4.79 8.73 7.53
CA ALA A 54 -4.58 9.15 6.14
C ALA A 54 -4.11 10.61 6.05
N PHE A 55 -4.83 11.55 6.69
CA PHE A 55 -4.47 12.97 6.64
C PHE A 55 -3.49 13.36 7.75
N GLY A 56 -3.72 12.85 8.96
CA GLY A 56 -2.84 13.16 10.11
C GLY A 56 -1.49 12.44 10.09
N GLN A 57 -1.33 11.40 9.26
CA GLN A 57 -0.14 10.55 9.17
C GLN A 57 0.45 10.14 10.53
N LYS A 58 -0.41 9.96 11.55
CA LYS A 58 -0.01 9.82 12.97
C LYS A 58 1.12 8.81 13.21
N LYS A 59 1.09 7.66 12.52
CA LYS A 59 2.11 6.61 12.67
C LYS A 59 3.44 6.94 11.97
N MET A 60 3.45 7.80 10.95
CA MET A 60 4.67 8.21 10.26
C MET A 60 5.57 9.06 11.17
N PHE A 61 4.98 9.88 12.04
CA PHE A 61 5.67 10.77 12.98
C PHE A 61 6.47 10.06 14.08
N ARG A 62 6.46 8.71 14.15
CA ARG A 62 7.46 7.95 14.93
C ARG A 62 8.89 8.22 14.48
N ASN A 63 9.09 8.66 13.23
CA ASN A 63 10.37 9.23 12.77
C ASN A 63 10.07 10.60 12.14
N PRO A 64 10.20 11.70 12.91
CA PRO A 64 9.75 13.03 12.48
C PRO A 64 10.37 13.50 11.17
N LEU A 65 11.67 13.24 10.98
CA LEU A 65 12.37 13.64 9.75
C LEU A 65 11.78 12.94 8.51
N VAL A 66 11.56 11.62 8.58
CA VAL A 66 10.94 10.88 7.47
C VAL A 66 9.47 11.27 7.29
N ALA A 67 8.77 11.59 8.38
CA ALA A 67 7.39 12.04 8.34
C ALA A 67 7.25 13.38 7.61
N ILE A 68 8.12 14.36 7.90
CA ILE A 68 8.10 15.67 7.22
C ILE A 68 8.39 15.50 5.73
N LEU A 69 9.43 14.75 5.37
CA LEU A 69 9.76 14.50 3.97
C LEU A 69 8.57 13.83 3.24
N HIS A 70 7.99 12.79 3.83
CA HIS A 70 6.83 12.12 3.25
C HIS A 70 5.60 13.02 3.18
N PHE A 71 5.39 13.90 4.17
CA PHE A 71 4.30 14.85 4.19
C PHE A 71 4.42 15.87 3.06
N VAL A 72 5.63 16.34 2.73
CA VAL A 72 5.85 17.21 1.56
C VAL A 72 5.43 16.52 0.27
N VAL A 73 5.83 15.26 0.06
CA VAL A 73 5.43 14.48 -1.12
C VAL A 73 3.92 14.24 -1.14
N TYR A 74 3.33 13.89 0.00
CA TYR A 74 1.88 13.69 0.13
C TYR A 74 1.09 14.97 -0.16
N ALA A 75 1.49 16.10 0.44
CA ALA A 75 0.89 17.40 0.19
C ALA A 75 1.06 17.80 -1.28
N GLY A 76 2.26 17.62 -1.83
CA GLY A 76 2.56 17.79 -3.26
C GLY A 76 1.59 17.02 -4.14
N PHE A 77 1.46 15.72 -3.91
CA PHE A 77 0.54 14.88 -4.65
C PHE A 77 -0.91 15.39 -4.56
N ILE A 78 -1.47 15.59 -3.36
CA ILE A 78 -2.88 15.98 -3.21
C ILE A 78 -3.17 17.37 -3.80
N ILE A 79 -2.27 18.32 -3.58
CA ILE A 79 -2.48 19.72 -3.93
C ILE A 79 -2.24 19.95 -5.43
N ILE A 80 -1.16 19.37 -6.01
CA ILE A 80 -0.84 19.52 -7.43
C ILE A 80 -1.89 18.81 -8.31
N ASN A 81 -2.63 17.82 -7.79
CA ASN A 81 -3.77 17.25 -8.52
C ASN A 81 -4.87 18.30 -8.84
N ILE A 82 -4.97 19.41 -8.09
CA ILE A 82 -5.87 20.52 -8.41
C ILE A 82 -5.39 21.23 -9.69
N GLU A 83 -4.08 21.38 -9.88
CA GLU A 83 -3.52 21.91 -11.13
C GLU A 83 -3.64 20.92 -12.28
N MET A 84 -3.46 19.63 -12.00
CA MET A 84 -3.67 18.57 -13.00
C MET A 84 -5.09 18.64 -13.59
N LEU A 85 -6.09 19.02 -12.79
CA LEU A 85 -7.44 19.28 -13.30
C LEU A 85 -7.45 20.41 -14.34
N GLU A 86 -6.72 21.50 -14.13
CA GLU A 86 -6.59 22.58 -15.13
C GLU A 86 -5.92 22.05 -16.41
N ILE A 87 -4.80 21.34 -16.28
CA ILE A 87 -4.07 20.74 -17.42
C ILE A 87 -4.98 19.82 -18.23
N VAL A 88 -5.78 18.98 -17.57
CA VAL A 88 -6.72 18.08 -18.23
C VAL A 88 -7.84 18.84 -18.94
N LEU A 89 -8.41 19.86 -18.29
CA LEU A 89 -9.48 20.68 -18.88
C LEU A 89 -8.98 21.50 -20.08
N ASP A 90 -7.76 22.06 -19.99
CA ASP A 90 -7.10 22.73 -21.11
C ASP A 90 -6.91 21.78 -22.29
N GLY A 91 -6.52 20.52 -22.03
CA GLY A 91 -6.43 19.48 -23.05
C GLY A 91 -7.76 19.14 -23.71
N LEU A 92 -8.85 19.07 -22.92
CA LEU A 92 -10.19 18.74 -23.40
C LEU A 92 -10.83 19.89 -24.20
N LEU A 93 -10.71 21.13 -23.71
CA LEU A 93 -11.37 22.30 -24.27
C LEU A 93 -10.48 23.03 -25.29
N GLY A 94 -9.18 22.69 -25.38
CA GLY A 94 -8.19 23.41 -26.18
C GLY A 94 -7.97 24.85 -25.71
N THR A 95 -8.16 25.08 -24.41
CA THR A 95 -7.87 26.36 -23.76
C THR A 95 -6.43 26.38 -23.26
N HIS A 96 -5.99 27.56 -22.82
CA HIS A 96 -4.72 27.73 -22.15
C HIS A 96 -4.96 28.53 -20.87
N ARG A 97 -4.65 27.94 -19.71
CA ARG A 97 -4.82 28.55 -18.38
C ARG A 97 -6.29 28.90 -18.11
N LEU A 98 -7.19 27.92 -18.26
CA LEU A 98 -8.64 28.09 -18.11
C LEU A 98 -9.05 28.86 -16.83
N PHE A 99 -8.35 28.64 -15.71
CA PHE A 99 -8.73 29.25 -14.44
C PHE A 99 -8.14 30.65 -14.20
N LEU A 100 -7.37 31.19 -15.16
CA LEU A 100 -6.78 32.52 -15.05
C LEU A 100 -7.82 33.63 -14.93
N GLU A 101 -8.80 33.68 -15.85
CA GLU A 101 -9.82 34.75 -15.84
C GLU A 101 -10.76 34.67 -14.63
N PRO A 102 -11.28 33.48 -14.23
CA PRO A 102 -12.15 33.37 -13.07
C PRO A 102 -11.47 33.66 -11.72
N LEU A 103 -10.18 33.33 -11.57
CA LEU A 103 -9.47 33.45 -10.28
C LEU A 103 -8.61 34.72 -10.16
N GLY A 104 -8.28 35.38 -11.27
CA GLY A 104 -7.52 36.64 -11.27
C GLY A 104 -6.22 36.54 -10.46
N GLY A 105 -5.97 37.49 -9.56
CA GLY A 105 -4.74 37.50 -8.74
C GLY A 105 -4.56 36.30 -7.80
N PHE A 106 -5.65 35.59 -7.45
CA PHE A 106 -5.55 34.35 -6.66
C PHE A 106 -4.91 33.21 -7.48
N TYR A 107 -5.05 33.24 -8.81
CA TYR A 107 -4.41 32.29 -9.72
C TYR A 107 -2.89 32.30 -9.56
N SER A 108 -2.28 33.49 -9.61
CA SER A 108 -0.82 33.66 -9.48
C SER A 108 -0.32 33.17 -8.13
N LEU A 109 -1.07 33.38 -7.04
CA LEU A 109 -0.71 32.87 -5.71
C LEU A 109 -0.72 31.34 -5.70
N LEU A 110 -1.76 30.74 -6.27
CA LEU A 110 -1.97 29.29 -6.30
C LEU A 110 -0.90 28.59 -7.17
N ILE A 111 -0.59 29.11 -8.36
CA ILE A 111 0.49 28.56 -9.19
C ILE A 111 1.85 28.71 -8.53
N ASN A 112 2.17 29.87 -7.95
CA ASN A 112 3.42 30.05 -7.21
C ASN A 112 3.57 29.04 -6.07
N PHE A 113 2.47 28.74 -5.37
CA PHE A 113 2.47 27.72 -4.33
C PHE A 113 2.72 26.32 -4.89
N PHE A 114 2.08 25.97 -6.01
CA PHE A 114 2.31 24.69 -6.69
C PHE A 114 3.74 24.53 -7.20
N GLU A 115 4.36 25.60 -7.71
CA GLU A 115 5.76 25.56 -8.17
C GLU A 115 6.75 25.33 -7.03
N ILE A 116 6.58 26.02 -5.91
CA ILE A 116 7.40 25.82 -4.71
C ILE A 116 7.25 24.37 -4.23
N LEU A 117 6.01 23.86 -4.24
CA LEU A 117 5.71 22.51 -3.80
C LEU A 117 6.29 21.46 -4.76
N ALA A 118 6.19 21.66 -6.07
CA ALA A 118 6.78 20.79 -7.10
C ALA A 118 8.31 20.73 -6.97
N PHE A 119 8.96 21.88 -6.76
CA PHE A 119 10.39 21.92 -6.49
C PHE A 119 10.75 21.19 -5.18
N ALA A 120 9.98 21.39 -4.12
CA ALA A 120 10.19 20.68 -2.86
C ALA A 120 10.03 19.15 -3.02
N VAL A 121 9.05 18.70 -3.81
CA VAL A 121 8.87 17.27 -4.15
C VAL A 121 10.11 16.73 -4.86
N ILE A 122 10.65 17.42 -5.87
CA ILE A 122 11.90 17.00 -6.55
C ILE A 122 13.02 16.82 -5.53
N VAL A 123 13.24 17.82 -4.67
CA VAL A 123 14.30 17.77 -3.64
C VAL A 123 14.10 16.57 -2.72
N VAL A 124 12.87 16.33 -2.24
CA VAL A 124 12.58 15.20 -1.35
C VAL A 124 12.78 13.86 -2.06
N CYS A 125 12.35 13.72 -3.32
CA CYS A 125 12.53 12.49 -4.09
C CYS A 125 14.02 12.19 -4.33
N VAL A 126 14.83 13.22 -4.59
CA VAL A 126 16.31 13.08 -4.64
C VAL A 126 16.85 12.61 -3.29
N VAL A 127 16.41 13.20 -2.17
CA VAL A 127 16.80 12.75 -0.82
C VAL A 127 16.42 11.29 -0.59
N PHE A 128 15.23 10.85 -1.00
CA PHE A 128 14.82 9.44 -0.88
C PHE A 128 15.65 8.51 -1.77
N LEU A 129 15.99 8.91 -3.00
CA LEU A 129 16.89 8.15 -3.87
C LEU A 129 18.29 8.00 -3.25
N VAL A 130 18.84 9.08 -2.69
CA VAL A 130 20.14 9.05 -1.99
C VAL A 130 20.08 8.14 -0.77
N ARG A 131 19.04 8.27 0.07
CA ARG A 131 18.88 7.42 1.27
C ARG A 131 18.73 5.94 0.94
N ARG A 132 18.13 5.64 -0.21
CA ARG A 132 17.89 4.27 -0.66
C ARG A 132 19.11 3.63 -1.29
N ASN A 133 19.77 4.34 -2.21
CA ASN A 133 20.83 3.78 -3.05
C ASN A 133 22.25 4.06 -2.53
N ILE A 134 22.45 5.14 -1.76
CA ILE A 134 23.77 5.55 -1.26
C ILE A 134 23.94 5.18 0.22
N LEU A 135 22.99 5.54 1.09
CA LEU A 135 23.13 5.31 2.55
C LEU A 135 22.92 3.85 2.99
N LYS A 136 22.47 2.96 2.08
CA LYS A 136 22.38 1.49 2.28
C LYS A 136 21.76 1.07 3.62
N LEU A 137 20.60 1.63 3.98
CA LEU A 137 19.88 1.25 5.20
C LEU A 137 19.54 -0.25 5.20
N ARG A 138 19.76 -0.95 6.34
CA ARG A 138 19.57 -2.42 6.48
C ARG A 138 18.24 -2.93 5.90
N ARG A 139 17.13 -2.25 6.18
CA ARG A 139 15.78 -2.63 5.69
C ARG A 139 15.56 -2.46 4.18
N PHE A 140 16.45 -1.78 3.47
CA PHE A 140 16.39 -1.56 2.02
C PHE A 140 17.41 -2.41 1.24
N ILE A 141 18.45 -2.91 1.90
CA ILE A 141 19.44 -3.85 1.34
C ILE A 141 19.14 -5.32 1.69
N SER A 142 18.05 -5.56 2.40
CA SER A 142 17.64 -6.89 2.81
C SER A 142 17.23 -7.75 1.61
N ARG A 143 17.44 -9.07 1.74
CA ARG A 143 17.24 -10.07 0.67
C ARG A 143 15.77 -10.24 0.28
N ASP A 144 14.85 -9.93 1.18
CA ASP A 144 13.40 -9.94 0.92
C ASP A 144 12.92 -8.87 -0.07
N LEU A 145 13.81 -7.97 -0.52
CA LEU A 145 13.54 -7.02 -1.60
C LEU A 145 14.26 -7.35 -2.90
N ASP A 146 15.02 -8.44 -2.99
CA ASP A 146 15.75 -8.78 -4.22
C ASP A 146 14.77 -8.94 -5.41
N GLY A 147 15.13 -8.38 -6.56
CA GLY A 147 14.27 -8.36 -7.75
C GLY A 147 13.41 -7.08 -7.90
N TRP A 148 12.20 -7.25 -8.43
CA TRP A 148 11.26 -6.16 -8.77
C TRP A 148 10.97 -5.18 -7.62
N PRO A 149 10.73 -5.63 -6.37
CA PRO A 149 10.59 -4.76 -5.20
C PRO A 149 11.73 -3.74 -5.02
N ARG A 150 12.98 -4.06 -5.37
CA ARG A 150 14.09 -3.13 -5.20
C ARG A 150 14.01 -2.00 -6.22
N SER A 151 13.80 -2.34 -7.49
CA SER A 151 13.80 -1.40 -8.63
C SER A 151 12.53 -0.54 -8.69
N ASP A 152 11.37 -1.08 -8.33
CA ASP A 152 10.08 -0.39 -8.44
C ASP A 152 10.07 0.98 -7.73
N ALA A 153 10.57 1.04 -6.49
CA ALA A 153 10.66 2.31 -5.76
C ALA A 153 11.61 3.33 -6.42
N ASN A 154 12.65 2.88 -7.13
CA ASN A 154 13.52 3.80 -7.87
C ASN A 154 12.79 4.33 -9.12
N TYR A 155 12.04 3.49 -9.82
CA TYR A 155 11.24 3.92 -10.97
C TYR A 155 10.18 4.96 -10.59
N ILE A 156 9.49 4.76 -9.47
CA ILE A 156 8.52 5.73 -8.94
C ILE A 156 9.19 7.08 -8.69
N LEU A 157 10.29 7.10 -7.92
CA LEU A 157 10.96 8.35 -7.55
C LEU A 157 11.56 9.07 -8.77
N LEU A 158 12.13 8.33 -9.72
CA LEU A 158 12.64 8.91 -10.97
C LEU A 158 11.51 9.45 -11.85
N THR A 159 10.40 8.73 -11.97
CA THR A 159 9.22 9.18 -12.72
C THR A 159 8.67 10.46 -12.14
N GLU A 160 8.56 10.54 -10.81
CA GLU A 160 8.08 11.75 -10.12
C GLU A 160 9.01 12.95 -10.36
N ILE A 161 10.34 12.76 -10.28
CA ILE A 161 11.32 13.81 -10.61
C ILE A 161 11.15 14.27 -12.06
N ILE A 162 11.00 13.34 -13.00
CA ILE A 162 10.81 13.66 -14.43
C ILE A 162 9.51 14.46 -14.64
N LEU A 163 8.40 14.01 -14.07
CA LEU A 163 7.10 14.68 -14.20
C LEU A 163 7.12 16.09 -13.62
N MET A 164 7.67 16.26 -12.42
CA MET A 164 7.80 17.59 -11.79
C MET A 164 8.77 18.49 -12.55
N SER A 165 9.84 17.93 -13.12
CA SER A 165 10.77 18.71 -13.97
C SER A 165 10.11 19.16 -15.27
N LEU A 166 9.34 18.29 -15.92
CA LEU A 166 8.56 18.64 -17.12
C LEU A 166 7.54 19.72 -16.82
N PHE A 167 6.88 19.65 -15.67
CA PHE A 167 5.93 20.65 -15.19
C PHE A 167 6.59 22.03 -15.02
N LEU A 168 7.70 22.11 -14.28
CA LEU A 168 8.44 23.36 -14.08
C LEU A 168 9.03 23.89 -15.40
N THR A 169 9.49 23.00 -16.28
CA THR A 169 10.02 23.38 -17.60
C THR A 169 8.93 23.97 -18.49
N MET A 170 7.74 23.37 -18.48
CA MET A 170 6.56 23.87 -19.19
C MET A 170 6.17 25.27 -18.70
N ASN A 171 6.08 25.47 -17.38
CA ASN A 171 5.78 26.79 -16.81
C ASN A 171 6.87 27.83 -17.10
N ALA A 172 8.14 27.41 -17.14
CA ALA A 172 9.25 28.30 -17.46
C ALA A 172 9.25 28.71 -18.95
N ALA A 173 8.88 27.80 -19.85
CA ALA A 173 8.68 28.10 -21.26
C ALA A 173 7.47 29.05 -21.47
N ASP A 174 6.36 28.79 -20.77
CA ASP A 174 5.17 29.68 -20.73
C ASP A 174 5.56 31.10 -20.25
N ARG A 175 6.37 31.22 -19.18
CA ARG A 175 6.87 32.51 -18.72
C ARG A 175 7.75 33.21 -19.75
N ALA A 176 8.67 32.49 -20.40
CA ALA A 176 9.52 33.05 -21.44
C ALA A 176 8.70 33.58 -22.62
N LEU A 177 7.61 32.89 -23.00
CA LEU A 177 6.67 33.33 -24.03
C LEU A 177 5.93 34.60 -23.63
N GLN A 178 5.49 34.70 -22.37
CA GLN A 178 4.86 35.90 -21.83
C GLN A 178 5.81 37.11 -21.86
N LEU A 179 7.08 36.92 -21.49
CA LEU A 179 8.10 37.99 -21.54
C LEU A 179 8.37 38.49 -22.97
N GLN A 180 8.16 37.65 -23.98
CA GLN A 180 8.26 38.02 -25.39
C GLN A 180 6.95 38.57 -25.97
N ASN A 181 5.90 38.74 -25.16
CA ASN A 181 4.55 39.13 -25.60
C ASN A 181 3.99 38.25 -26.72
N ALA A 182 4.23 36.93 -26.64
CA ALA A 182 3.71 35.98 -27.62
C ALA A 182 2.18 35.98 -27.63
N GLU A 183 1.59 35.97 -28.82
CA GLU A 183 0.14 35.87 -29.01
C GLU A 183 -0.38 34.58 -28.35
N HIS A 184 -1.56 34.62 -27.73
CA HIS A 184 -2.18 33.52 -26.93
C HIS A 184 -1.63 33.30 -25.50
N TYR A 185 -0.47 33.85 -25.14
CA TYR A 185 0.14 33.69 -23.82
C TYR A 185 -0.10 34.94 -22.95
N LYS A 186 -1.11 34.89 -22.08
CA LYS A 186 -1.48 36.01 -21.18
C LYS A 186 -0.53 36.09 -19.98
N ALA A 187 -0.33 37.30 -19.46
CA ALA A 187 0.47 37.50 -18.25
C ALA A 187 -0.20 36.84 -17.03
N THR A 188 0.47 35.84 -16.44
CA THR A 188 -0.03 35.05 -15.30
C THR A 188 0.71 35.31 -13.99
N GLY A 189 1.64 36.27 -13.98
CA GLY A 189 2.50 36.64 -12.86
C GLY A 189 3.97 36.29 -13.10
N ASP A 190 4.78 36.37 -12.05
CA ASP A 190 6.24 36.22 -12.17
C ASP A 190 6.73 34.77 -12.15
N PHE A 191 5.96 33.84 -11.56
CA PHE A 191 6.31 32.44 -11.31
C PHE A 191 7.61 32.30 -10.51
N ILE A 192 7.51 32.02 -9.21
CA ILE A 192 8.67 32.07 -8.28
C ILE A 192 9.82 31.15 -8.71
N VAL A 193 9.51 29.91 -9.13
CA VAL A 193 10.55 28.95 -9.53
C VAL A 193 10.79 29.07 -11.02
N SER A 194 9.72 29.02 -11.82
CA SER A 194 9.83 28.98 -13.27
C SER A 194 10.29 30.30 -13.87
N GLY A 195 10.08 31.44 -13.20
CA GLY A 195 10.62 32.73 -13.61
C GLY A 195 12.14 32.80 -13.56
N VAL A 196 12.77 32.11 -12.60
CA VAL A 196 14.24 31.96 -12.55
C VAL A 196 14.70 31.07 -13.70
N LEU A 197 14.01 29.95 -13.93
CA LEU A 197 14.31 28.99 -14.99
C LEU A 197 14.08 29.59 -16.39
N ALA A 198 13.17 30.55 -16.55
CA ALA A 198 12.85 31.18 -17.83
C ALA A 198 14.09 31.82 -18.48
N SER A 199 15.03 32.31 -17.67
CA SER A 199 16.30 32.88 -18.15
C SER A 199 17.17 31.87 -18.93
N MET A 200 16.99 30.57 -18.69
CA MET A 200 17.69 29.51 -19.42
C MET A 200 17.26 29.43 -20.90
N PHE A 201 16.13 30.03 -21.25
CA PHE A 201 15.58 30.04 -22.60
C PHE A 201 15.81 31.37 -23.34
N ASN A 202 16.64 32.26 -22.78
CA ASN A 202 17.01 33.51 -23.43
C ASN A 202 17.64 33.25 -24.81
N GLY A 203 17.16 33.97 -25.82
CA GLY A 203 17.63 33.82 -27.21
C GLY A 203 16.88 32.76 -28.03
N MET A 204 15.97 32.00 -27.44
CA MET A 204 15.07 31.11 -28.20
C MET A 204 13.97 31.92 -28.91
N SER A 205 13.64 31.51 -30.13
CA SER A 205 12.51 32.09 -30.87
C SER A 205 11.16 31.69 -30.23
N VAL A 206 10.14 32.53 -30.41
CA VAL A 206 8.74 32.22 -29.99
C VAL A 206 8.31 30.84 -30.48
N SER A 207 8.60 30.50 -31.74
CA SER A 207 8.22 29.20 -32.32
C SER A 207 8.87 28.02 -31.58
N SER A 208 10.15 28.15 -31.20
CA SER A 208 10.88 27.11 -30.47
C SER A 208 10.35 26.95 -29.05
N LEU A 209 9.97 28.06 -28.40
CA LEU A 209 9.39 28.03 -27.05
C LEU A 209 7.99 27.41 -27.03
N VAL A 210 7.15 27.69 -28.02
CA VAL A 210 5.84 27.03 -28.17
C VAL A 210 6.03 25.53 -28.36
N VAL A 211 6.98 25.10 -29.20
CA VAL A 211 7.27 23.66 -29.38
C VAL A 211 7.76 23.02 -28.08
N LEU A 212 8.62 23.71 -27.33
CA LEU A 212 9.10 23.23 -26.04
C LEU A 212 7.96 23.07 -25.03
N GLU A 213 7.15 24.12 -24.82
CA GLU A 213 6.01 24.11 -23.91
C GLU A 213 5.04 22.97 -24.24
N ARG A 214 4.63 22.88 -25.52
CA ARG A 214 3.70 21.82 -25.97
C ARG A 214 4.29 20.43 -25.85
N THR A 215 5.59 20.26 -26.11
CA THR A 215 6.26 18.97 -25.96
C THR A 215 6.31 18.56 -24.48
N CYS A 216 6.67 19.48 -23.58
CA CYS A 216 6.67 19.23 -22.15
C CYS A 216 5.26 18.89 -21.64
N TRP A 217 4.23 19.63 -22.09
CA TRP A 217 2.84 19.37 -21.75
C TRP A 217 2.40 17.95 -22.17
N TRP A 218 2.66 17.56 -23.43
CA TRP A 218 2.29 16.24 -23.94
C TRP A 218 3.03 15.10 -23.24
N ILE A 219 4.35 15.22 -23.07
CA ILE A 219 5.13 14.19 -22.37
C ILE A 219 4.67 14.08 -20.90
N HIS A 220 4.39 15.21 -20.26
CA HIS A 220 3.91 15.24 -18.88
C HIS A 220 2.56 14.50 -18.75
N ILE A 221 1.55 14.85 -19.55
CA ILE A 221 0.24 14.22 -19.42
C ILE A 221 0.22 12.75 -19.86
N ILE A 222 0.96 12.40 -20.92
CA ILE A 222 1.17 11.00 -21.31
C ILE A 222 1.87 10.24 -20.17
N GLY A 223 2.86 10.87 -19.54
CA GLY A 223 3.56 10.33 -18.37
C GLY A 223 2.64 10.12 -17.17
N ILE A 224 1.71 11.04 -16.89
CA ILE A 224 0.67 10.86 -15.85
C ILE A 224 -0.22 9.65 -16.19
N PHE A 225 -0.72 9.54 -17.42
CA PHE A 225 -1.58 8.42 -17.82
C PHE A 225 -0.85 7.07 -17.79
N ALA A 226 0.43 7.06 -18.15
CA ALA A 226 1.29 5.89 -18.01
C ALA A 226 1.48 5.54 -16.53
N PHE A 227 1.77 6.52 -15.68
CA PHE A 227 1.95 6.31 -14.24
C PHE A 227 0.66 5.83 -13.55
N LEU A 228 -0.51 6.35 -13.96
CA LEU A 228 -1.82 5.86 -13.51
C LEU A 228 -1.97 4.36 -13.78
N ASN A 229 -1.58 3.90 -14.97
CA ASN A 229 -1.65 2.47 -15.33
C ASN A 229 -0.51 1.64 -14.76
N TYR A 230 0.54 2.28 -14.25
CA TYR A 230 1.61 1.65 -13.48
C TYR A 230 1.19 1.38 -12.02
N LEU A 231 0.30 2.20 -11.45
CA LEU A 231 -0.15 2.07 -10.05
C LEU A 231 -0.54 0.64 -9.65
N PRO A 232 -1.39 -0.10 -10.39
CA PRO A 232 -1.86 -1.43 -9.99
C PRO A 232 -0.75 -2.49 -9.80
N TYR A 233 0.44 -2.26 -10.33
CA TYR A 233 1.57 -3.20 -10.31
C TYR A 233 2.76 -2.71 -9.47
N SER A 234 2.60 -1.57 -8.81
CA SER A 234 3.68 -0.86 -8.11
C SER A 234 3.37 -0.68 -6.63
N LYS A 235 4.39 -0.40 -5.84
CA LYS A 235 4.24 0.02 -4.42
C LYS A 235 3.42 1.29 -4.28
N HIS A 236 3.32 2.10 -5.34
CA HIS A 236 2.57 3.34 -5.29
C HIS A 236 1.05 3.09 -5.19
N LEU A 237 0.55 1.86 -5.46
CA LEU A 237 -0.84 1.46 -5.22
C LEU A 237 -1.35 1.81 -3.81
N HIS A 238 -0.45 1.87 -2.83
CA HIS A 238 -0.79 2.22 -1.45
C HIS A 238 -1.52 3.56 -1.33
N ILE A 239 -1.30 4.53 -2.22
CA ILE A 239 -2.01 5.81 -2.16
C ILE A 239 -3.52 5.65 -2.29
N MET A 240 -3.99 4.56 -2.91
CA MET A 240 -5.42 4.28 -3.06
C MET A 240 -5.92 3.34 -1.98
N LEU A 241 -5.17 2.28 -1.69
CA LEU A 241 -5.62 1.24 -0.75
C LEU A 241 -5.37 1.58 0.73
N ALA A 242 -4.49 2.53 1.04
CA ALA A 242 -4.27 2.96 2.42
C ALA A 242 -5.54 3.55 3.06
N PHE A 243 -6.40 4.22 2.29
CA PHE A 243 -7.67 4.77 2.78
C PHE A 243 -8.66 3.68 3.24
N PRO A 244 -9.11 2.75 2.38
CA PRO A 244 -9.98 1.66 2.82
C PRO A 244 -9.28 0.79 3.87
N ASN A 245 -7.97 0.58 3.80
CA ASN A 245 -7.27 -0.20 4.82
C ASN A 245 -7.29 0.45 6.21
N ALA A 246 -7.11 1.78 6.26
CA ALA A 246 -7.21 2.53 7.50
C ALA A 246 -8.64 2.52 8.07
N TYR A 247 -9.66 2.57 7.21
CA TYR A 247 -11.07 2.48 7.61
C TYR A 247 -11.41 1.10 8.22
N TYR A 248 -10.99 0.03 7.55
CA TYR A 248 -11.26 -1.35 7.97
C TYR A 248 -10.21 -1.92 8.95
N THR A 249 -9.38 -1.08 9.56
CA THR A 249 -8.46 -1.53 10.61
C THR A 249 -9.25 -2.11 11.80
N LYS A 250 -8.73 -3.19 12.42
CA LYS A 250 -9.32 -3.78 13.64
C LYS A 250 -9.38 -2.74 14.77
N LEU A 251 -10.51 -2.67 15.47
CA LEU A 251 -10.73 -1.73 16.59
C LEU A 251 -10.39 -2.36 17.95
N GLN A 252 -10.31 -3.68 17.96
CA GLN A 252 -9.98 -4.54 19.09
C GLN A 252 -8.51 -4.34 19.49
N PRO A 253 -8.18 -4.56 20.78
CA PRO A 253 -6.80 -4.54 21.25
C PRO A 253 -5.85 -5.39 20.40
N MET A 254 -4.65 -4.88 20.16
CA MET A 254 -3.61 -5.62 19.44
C MET A 254 -3.28 -6.91 20.19
N GLY A 255 -3.16 -8.02 19.45
CA GLY A 255 -2.89 -9.33 20.02
C GLY A 255 -4.11 -10.08 20.55
N GLN A 256 -5.31 -9.48 20.52
CA GLN A 256 -6.54 -10.24 20.73
C GLN A 256 -6.73 -11.22 19.55
N LEU A 257 -6.74 -12.51 19.87
CA LEU A 257 -7.05 -13.56 18.90
C LEU A 257 -8.57 -13.74 18.80
N GLU A 258 -9.05 -13.95 17.58
CA GLU A 258 -10.45 -14.32 17.36
C GLU A 258 -10.68 -15.73 17.87
N ASN A 259 -11.73 -15.88 18.68
CA ASN A 259 -12.18 -17.18 19.12
C ASN A 259 -12.84 -17.91 17.95
N MET A 260 -12.51 -19.18 17.74
CA MET A 260 -13.12 -20.00 16.68
C MET A 260 -14.47 -20.52 17.18
N PRO A 261 -15.61 -20.00 16.69
CA PRO A 261 -16.92 -20.42 17.19
C PRO A 261 -17.13 -21.91 16.99
N GLN A 262 -16.54 -22.47 15.95
CA GLN A 262 -16.65 -23.88 15.64
C GLN A 262 -15.99 -24.76 16.70
N VAL A 263 -14.74 -24.46 17.09
CA VAL A 263 -14.06 -25.19 18.18
C VAL A 263 -14.77 -24.95 19.51
N GLN A 264 -15.23 -23.72 19.76
CA GLN A 264 -16.00 -23.43 20.97
C GLN A 264 -17.30 -24.26 21.04
N ASN A 265 -17.98 -24.44 19.90
CA ASN A 265 -19.19 -25.25 19.83
C ASN A 265 -18.88 -26.72 20.07
N GLU A 266 -17.82 -27.28 19.50
CA GLU A 266 -17.40 -28.66 19.81
C GLU A 266 -17.13 -28.86 21.30
N VAL A 267 -16.41 -27.93 21.94
CA VAL A 267 -16.18 -27.98 23.39
C VAL A 267 -17.50 -27.90 24.17
N LYS A 268 -18.44 -27.04 23.75
CA LYS A 268 -19.77 -26.97 24.37
C LYS A 268 -20.55 -28.27 24.21
N TYR A 269 -20.51 -28.89 23.03
CA TYR A 269 -21.17 -30.17 22.77
C TYR A 269 -20.56 -31.31 23.60
N MET A 270 -19.25 -31.27 23.87
CA MET A 270 -18.63 -32.20 24.81
C MET A 270 -19.10 -32.01 26.25
N MET A 271 -19.36 -30.77 26.68
CA MET A 271 -19.86 -30.46 28.03
C MET A 271 -21.38 -30.66 28.16
N GLU A 272 -22.14 -30.44 27.09
CA GLU A 272 -23.60 -30.50 27.02
C GLU A 272 -24.03 -31.33 25.79
N PRO A 273 -23.92 -32.68 25.84
CA PRO A 273 -24.13 -33.55 24.69
C PRO A 273 -25.51 -33.43 24.03
N ASP A 274 -26.53 -33.08 24.81
CA ASP A 274 -27.92 -32.92 24.33
C ASP A 274 -28.08 -31.75 23.36
N GLN A 275 -27.12 -30.81 23.30
CA GLN A 275 -27.11 -29.68 22.38
C GLN A 275 -26.35 -29.95 21.07
N ALA A 276 -25.72 -31.11 20.93
CA ALA A 276 -24.97 -31.45 19.74
C ALA A 276 -25.91 -31.58 18.52
N PRO A 277 -25.60 -30.94 17.37
CA PRO A 277 -26.40 -31.08 16.17
C PRO A 277 -26.39 -32.54 15.68
N ALA A 278 -27.58 -33.09 15.37
CA ALA A 278 -27.76 -34.49 14.99
C ALA A 278 -27.32 -34.84 13.54
N GLY A 279 -26.65 -33.93 12.84
CA GLY A 279 -26.23 -34.10 11.44
C GLY A 279 -24.71 -34.16 11.30
N GLU A 280 -24.22 -34.74 10.20
CA GLU A 280 -22.79 -34.69 9.85
C GLU A 280 -22.35 -33.23 9.74
N ALA A 281 -21.43 -32.83 10.62
CA ALA A 281 -20.79 -31.53 10.53
C ALA A 281 -20.01 -31.44 9.22
N ALA A 282 -20.20 -30.35 8.47
CA ALA A 282 -19.42 -30.11 7.26
C ALA A 282 -17.91 -30.17 7.59
N PRO A 283 -17.07 -30.76 6.72
CA PRO A 283 -15.64 -30.85 6.96
C PRO A 283 -15.06 -29.47 7.19
N MET A 284 -14.50 -29.29 8.39
CA MET A 284 -14.07 -28.00 8.89
C MET A 284 -12.60 -27.82 8.58
N LYS A 285 -12.25 -26.74 7.86
CA LYS A 285 -10.86 -26.33 7.71
C LYS A 285 -10.46 -25.38 8.82
N PHE A 286 -9.42 -25.72 9.55
CA PHE A 286 -8.81 -24.89 10.56
C PHE A 286 -7.65 -24.07 9.98
N GLY A 287 -7.75 -22.74 10.14
CA GLY A 287 -6.70 -21.85 9.66
C GLY A 287 -6.76 -21.58 8.15
N ALA A 288 -5.59 -21.28 7.59
CA ALA A 288 -5.41 -21.05 6.17
C ALA A 288 -4.26 -21.89 5.62
N LYS A 289 -4.52 -22.63 4.54
CA LYS A 289 -3.48 -23.29 3.76
C LYS A 289 -3.06 -22.43 2.56
N ASP A 290 -4.02 -21.76 1.94
CA ASP A 290 -3.79 -20.85 0.81
C ASP A 290 -4.52 -19.50 0.98
N VAL A 291 -4.28 -18.55 0.07
CA VAL A 291 -4.83 -17.18 0.13
C VAL A 291 -6.36 -17.11 0.18
N MET A 292 -7.07 -18.07 -0.43
CA MET A 292 -8.53 -18.13 -0.41
C MET A 292 -9.08 -18.51 0.97
N ASP A 293 -8.26 -19.12 1.83
CA ASP A 293 -8.66 -19.46 3.19
C ASP A 293 -8.50 -18.28 4.17
N LEU A 294 -7.81 -17.21 3.76
CA LEU A 294 -7.65 -15.97 4.52
C LEU A 294 -8.88 -15.07 4.35
N THR A 295 -9.08 -14.11 5.25
CA THR A 295 -10.16 -13.12 5.13
C THR A 295 -9.87 -12.09 4.02
N TRP A 296 -10.92 -11.50 3.42
CA TRP A 296 -10.75 -10.41 2.45
C TRP A 296 -9.92 -9.24 3.02
N LYS A 297 -10.01 -9.00 4.33
CA LYS A 297 -9.22 -7.96 5.01
C LYS A 297 -7.73 -8.27 5.02
N SER A 298 -7.34 -9.53 5.20
CA SER A 298 -5.94 -9.97 5.13
C SER A 298 -5.38 -9.82 3.72
N LEU A 299 -6.21 -10.05 2.70
CA LEU A 299 -5.85 -9.87 1.30
C LEU A 299 -5.75 -8.39 0.91
N LEU A 300 -6.65 -7.52 1.40
CA LEU A 300 -6.54 -6.07 1.28
C LEU A 300 -5.24 -5.56 1.91
N ASP A 301 -4.88 -6.10 3.07
CA ASP A 301 -3.65 -5.80 3.79
C ASP A 301 -2.41 -6.14 2.95
N ALA A 302 -2.41 -7.30 2.26
CA ALA A 302 -1.33 -7.71 1.37
C ALA A 302 -1.15 -6.75 0.19
N TYR A 303 -2.25 -6.36 -0.46
CA TYR A 303 -2.21 -5.35 -1.55
C TYR A 303 -1.85 -3.94 -1.07
N SER A 304 -2.14 -3.60 0.19
CA SER A 304 -1.82 -2.29 0.77
C SER A 304 -0.36 -2.16 1.21
N CYS A 305 0.41 -3.25 1.22
CA CYS A 305 1.79 -3.27 1.67
C CYS A 305 2.67 -2.33 0.83
N THR A 306 3.28 -1.34 1.49
CA THR A 306 4.20 -0.38 0.84
C THR A 306 5.63 -0.90 0.73
N GLU A 307 5.90 -2.09 1.26
CA GLU A 307 7.22 -2.73 1.30
C GLU A 307 8.30 -1.87 2.01
N CYS A 308 7.89 -0.93 2.86
CA CYS A 308 8.78 0.02 3.55
C CYS A 308 9.72 -0.63 4.57
N GLY A 309 9.40 -1.83 5.04
CA GLY A 309 10.24 -2.62 5.95
C GLY A 309 10.26 -2.14 7.41
N ARG A 310 9.35 -1.25 7.83
CA ARG A 310 9.21 -0.86 9.25
C ARG A 310 8.86 -2.05 10.14
N CYS A 311 7.95 -2.91 9.67
CA CYS A 311 7.56 -4.12 10.38
C CYS A 311 8.73 -5.11 10.55
N SER A 312 9.56 -5.30 9.52
CA SER A 312 10.75 -6.17 9.60
C SER A 312 11.84 -5.57 10.48
N ALA A 313 12.08 -4.26 10.41
CA ALA A 313 13.05 -3.59 11.27
C ALA A 313 12.69 -3.66 12.76
N ALA A 314 11.39 -3.72 13.10
CA ALA A 314 10.91 -3.85 14.47
C ALA A 314 10.71 -5.30 14.93
N CYS A 315 10.87 -6.28 14.04
CA CYS A 315 10.64 -7.68 14.37
C CYS A 315 11.84 -8.25 15.14
N PRO A 316 11.68 -8.75 16.38
CA PRO A 316 12.79 -9.29 17.17
C PRO A 316 13.40 -10.54 16.52
N ALA A 317 12.58 -11.36 15.86
CA ALA A 317 13.06 -12.53 15.11
C ALA A 317 13.93 -12.12 13.91
N ASN A 318 13.50 -11.11 13.14
CA ASN A 318 14.29 -10.60 12.03
C ASN A 318 15.62 -9.97 12.50
N ALA A 319 15.57 -9.22 13.61
CA ALA A 319 16.75 -8.57 14.20
C ALA A 319 17.83 -9.57 14.66
N THR A 320 17.43 -10.78 15.03
CA THR A 320 18.33 -11.88 15.44
C THR A 320 18.79 -12.76 14.27
N GLY A 321 18.44 -12.42 13.03
CA GLY A 321 18.87 -13.13 11.83
C GLY A 321 18.03 -14.35 11.46
N LYS A 322 16.87 -14.58 12.11
CA LYS A 322 15.92 -15.63 11.70
C LYS A 322 15.26 -15.27 10.38
N LEU A 323 14.72 -16.28 9.69
CA LEU A 323 14.14 -16.11 8.35
C LEU A 323 12.91 -15.20 8.30
N LEU A 324 12.17 -15.06 9.41
CA LEU A 324 10.94 -14.26 9.44
C LEU A 324 11.19 -12.79 9.07
N SER A 325 10.53 -12.36 7.99
CA SER A 325 10.30 -10.95 7.67
C SER A 325 8.79 -10.71 7.55
N PRO A 326 8.15 -9.98 8.49
CA PRO A 326 6.73 -9.65 8.38
C PRO A 326 6.36 -8.90 7.10
N ARG A 327 7.32 -8.17 6.51
CA ARG A 327 7.14 -7.59 5.17
C ARG A 327 7.01 -8.68 4.10
N LYS A 328 7.90 -9.69 4.13
CA LYS A 328 7.89 -10.80 3.17
C LYS A 328 6.58 -11.57 3.24
N ILE A 329 6.05 -11.83 4.44
CA ILE A 329 4.72 -12.46 4.62
C ILE A 329 3.63 -11.73 3.81
N MET A 330 3.61 -10.40 3.84
CA MET A 330 2.62 -9.61 3.08
C MET A 330 2.87 -9.69 1.57
N MET A 331 4.13 -9.61 1.14
CA MET A 331 4.52 -9.67 -0.27
C MET A 331 4.20 -11.04 -0.87
N ASP A 332 4.57 -12.11 -0.19
CA ASP A 332 4.30 -13.49 -0.60
C ASP A 332 2.80 -13.77 -0.70
N THR A 333 2.02 -13.26 0.28
CA THR A 333 0.55 -13.34 0.24
C THR A 333 -0.01 -12.63 -0.98
N ARG A 334 0.46 -11.40 -1.28
CA ARG A 334 0.03 -10.66 -2.47
C ARG A 334 0.42 -11.39 -3.75
N ASP A 335 1.66 -11.86 -3.85
CA ASP A 335 2.18 -12.49 -5.05
C ASP A 335 1.45 -13.82 -5.34
N ARG A 336 1.16 -14.61 -4.29
CA ARG A 336 0.29 -15.79 -4.40
C ARG A 336 -1.11 -15.41 -4.84
N LEU A 337 -1.69 -14.37 -4.26
CA LEU A 337 -3.03 -13.90 -4.59
C LEU A 337 -3.15 -13.40 -6.04
N GLU A 338 -2.13 -12.71 -6.56
CA GLU A 338 -2.09 -12.30 -7.96
C GLU A 338 -2.04 -13.50 -8.91
N LEU A 339 -1.31 -14.55 -8.58
CA LEU A 339 -1.24 -15.77 -9.37
C LEU A 339 -2.56 -16.55 -9.35
N VAL A 340 -3.19 -16.68 -8.18
CA VAL A 340 -4.54 -17.27 -8.05
C VAL A 340 -5.55 -16.45 -8.86
N GLY A 341 -5.51 -15.12 -8.76
CA GLY A 341 -6.38 -14.24 -9.54
C GLY A 341 -6.18 -14.37 -11.06
N LYS A 342 -4.94 -14.53 -11.53
CA LYS A 342 -4.63 -14.80 -12.94
C LYS A 342 -5.14 -16.18 -13.39
N ASN A 343 -4.99 -17.20 -12.55
CA ASN A 343 -5.49 -18.55 -12.80
C ASN A 343 -7.02 -18.55 -12.98
N ILE A 344 -7.76 -17.97 -12.03
CA ILE A 344 -9.23 -17.85 -12.10
C ILE A 344 -9.67 -17.06 -13.33
N LYS A 345 -8.97 -15.96 -13.66
CA LYS A 345 -9.28 -15.16 -14.84
C LYS A 345 -9.12 -15.93 -16.15
N ALA A 346 -8.13 -16.83 -16.22
CA ALA A 346 -7.88 -17.64 -17.41
C ALA A 346 -8.86 -18.82 -17.54
N ASN A 347 -9.24 -19.44 -16.41
CA ASN A 347 -9.98 -20.70 -16.39
C ASN A 347 -11.46 -20.54 -16.01
N GLY A 348 -11.90 -19.37 -15.55
CA GLY A 348 -13.23 -19.11 -15.00
C GLY A 348 -13.38 -19.50 -13.52
N GLU A 349 -12.67 -20.55 -13.09
CA GLU A 349 -12.58 -21.04 -11.72
C GLU A 349 -11.13 -21.32 -11.32
N PHE A 350 -10.87 -21.52 -10.03
CA PHE A 350 -9.53 -21.86 -9.58
C PHE A 350 -9.18 -23.30 -9.96
N GLN A 351 -8.19 -23.45 -10.83
CA GLN A 351 -7.61 -24.76 -11.17
C GLN A 351 -6.37 -25.00 -10.30
N PRO A 352 -6.31 -26.09 -9.51
CA PRO A 352 -5.16 -26.38 -8.66
C PRO A 352 -3.85 -26.38 -9.43
N ASP A 353 -2.91 -25.52 -9.01
CA ASP A 353 -1.60 -25.36 -9.63
C ASP A 353 -0.46 -26.05 -8.86
N GLY A 354 -0.83 -26.87 -7.88
CA GLY A 354 0.11 -27.62 -7.03
C GLY A 354 0.90 -26.76 -6.05
N LYS A 355 0.55 -25.48 -5.88
CA LYS A 355 1.22 -24.56 -4.96
C LYS A 355 0.24 -24.02 -3.92
N THR A 356 0.72 -23.68 -2.74
CA THR A 356 -0.06 -23.03 -1.68
C THR A 356 0.71 -21.91 -1.00
N LEU A 357 0.02 -20.95 -0.39
CA LEU A 357 0.67 -19.91 0.40
C LEU A 357 1.57 -20.52 1.50
N LEU A 358 1.05 -21.52 2.21
CA LEU A 358 1.82 -22.33 3.15
C LEU A 358 2.79 -23.26 2.39
N HIS A 359 4.00 -23.41 2.89
CA HIS A 359 5.12 -24.19 2.34
C HIS A 359 5.80 -23.60 1.10
N ASP A 360 5.07 -23.31 0.01
CA ASP A 360 5.71 -22.87 -1.25
C ASP A 360 6.17 -21.40 -1.23
N TYR A 361 5.40 -20.53 -0.56
CA TYR A 361 5.71 -19.10 -0.46
C TYR A 361 6.21 -18.74 0.93
N ILE A 362 5.50 -19.21 1.96
CA ILE A 362 5.82 -18.97 3.36
C ILE A 362 6.21 -20.30 4.03
N THR A 363 7.45 -20.37 4.48
CA THR A 363 8.02 -21.58 5.08
C THR A 363 7.58 -21.78 6.54
N VAL A 364 7.60 -23.03 6.99
CA VAL A 364 7.33 -23.38 8.40
C VAL A 364 8.33 -22.70 9.36
N GLU A 365 9.59 -22.55 8.95
CA GLU A 365 10.62 -21.88 9.75
C GLU A 365 10.31 -20.40 9.98
N GLU A 366 9.87 -19.68 8.93
CA GLU A 366 9.42 -18.30 9.05
C GLU A 366 8.25 -18.17 10.03
N LEU A 367 7.27 -19.09 9.96
CA LEU A 367 6.10 -19.07 10.83
C LEU A 367 6.44 -19.36 12.29
N ARG A 368 7.31 -20.35 12.55
CA ARG A 368 7.76 -20.72 13.91
C ARG A 368 8.65 -19.68 14.56
N ALA A 369 9.34 -18.86 13.78
CA ALA A 369 10.14 -17.76 14.31
C ALA A 369 9.30 -16.62 14.90
N CYS A 370 8.00 -16.55 14.59
CA CYS A 370 7.11 -15.49 15.10
C CYS A 370 6.74 -15.70 16.58
N THR A 371 7.04 -14.70 17.40
CA THR A 371 6.69 -14.68 18.84
C THR A 371 5.33 -14.04 19.14
N SER A 372 4.56 -13.66 18.12
CA SER A 372 3.25 -13.00 18.25
C SER A 372 3.24 -11.69 19.07
N CYS A 373 4.38 -11.00 19.17
CA CYS A 373 4.55 -9.78 19.97
C CYS A 373 3.88 -8.50 19.41
N ASN A 374 3.21 -8.55 18.26
CA ASN A 374 2.52 -7.42 17.61
C ASN A 374 3.37 -6.20 17.18
N ALA A 375 4.70 -6.23 17.32
CA ALA A 375 5.56 -5.12 16.91
C ALA A 375 5.36 -4.72 15.43
N CYS A 376 5.14 -5.68 14.54
CA CYS A 376 4.89 -5.43 13.12
C CYS A 376 3.59 -4.65 12.86
N VAL A 377 2.53 -4.94 13.60
CA VAL A 377 1.21 -4.29 13.51
C VAL A 377 1.27 -2.87 14.05
N GLN A 378 1.99 -2.69 15.16
CA GLN A 378 2.17 -1.40 15.80
C GLN A 378 2.96 -0.42 14.91
N GLU A 379 4.02 -0.89 14.25
CA GLU A 379 4.91 -0.08 13.43
C GLU A 379 4.42 0.16 12.00
N CYS A 380 3.40 -0.57 11.55
CA CYS A 380 2.89 -0.41 10.19
C CYS A 380 2.20 0.95 10.02
N PRO A 381 2.69 1.84 9.13
CA PRO A 381 2.14 3.18 8.97
C PRO A 381 0.73 3.18 8.36
N VAL A 382 0.42 2.17 7.55
CA VAL A 382 -0.88 1.97 6.88
C VAL A 382 -1.76 0.92 7.59
N SER A 383 -1.44 0.59 8.85
CA SER A 383 -2.25 -0.29 9.72
C SER A 383 -2.56 -1.70 9.18
N ILE A 384 -1.57 -2.31 8.53
CA ILE A 384 -1.62 -3.71 8.09
C ILE A 384 -1.34 -4.65 9.25
N ASN A 385 -1.95 -5.84 9.22
CA ASN A 385 -1.74 -6.88 10.22
C ASN A 385 -1.12 -8.18 9.63
N PRO A 386 0.22 -8.28 9.54
CA PRO A 386 0.88 -9.52 9.13
C PRO A 386 0.67 -10.68 10.13
N LEU A 387 0.34 -10.37 11.38
CA LEU A 387 0.18 -11.40 12.42
C LEU A 387 -1.07 -12.24 12.18
N ASP A 388 -2.16 -11.64 11.68
CA ASP A 388 -3.39 -12.39 11.35
C ASP A 388 -3.09 -13.53 10.36
N ILE A 389 -2.36 -13.23 9.28
CA ILE A 389 -1.94 -14.23 8.28
C ILE A 389 -1.08 -15.31 8.94
N ILE A 390 -0.07 -14.93 9.73
CA ILE A 390 0.82 -15.88 10.40
C ILE A 390 0.04 -16.82 11.33
N VAL A 391 -0.93 -16.30 12.08
CA VAL A 391 -1.76 -17.10 12.99
C VAL A 391 -2.61 -18.10 12.23
N GLU A 392 -3.26 -17.69 11.13
CA GLU A 392 -4.06 -18.61 10.31
C GLU A 392 -3.21 -19.72 9.68
N LEU A 393 -2.02 -19.38 9.17
CA LEU A 393 -1.09 -20.37 8.61
C LEU A 393 -0.58 -21.35 9.69
N ARG A 394 -0.23 -20.84 10.88
CA ARG A 394 0.17 -21.67 12.03
C ARG A 394 -0.96 -22.59 12.50
N ARG A 395 -2.20 -22.10 12.44
CA ARG A 395 -3.37 -22.89 12.81
C ARG A 395 -3.56 -24.07 11.85
N SER A 396 -3.42 -23.86 10.55
CA SER A 396 -3.47 -24.94 9.56
C SER A 396 -2.35 -25.96 9.78
N LEU A 397 -1.11 -25.50 10.00
CA LEU A 397 0.01 -26.40 10.32
C LEU A 397 -0.27 -27.32 11.50
N ILE A 398 -0.87 -26.80 12.58
CA ILE A 398 -1.11 -27.59 13.80
C ILE A 398 -2.34 -28.47 13.65
N MET A 399 -3.48 -27.90 13.24
CA MET A 399 -4.78 -28.56 13.31
C MET A 399 -5.11 -29.41 12.07
N GLU A 400 -4.55 -29.09 10.91
CA GLU A 400 -4.78 -29.86 9.67
C GLU A 400 -3.61 -30.80 9.37
N GLU A 401 -2.37 -30.35 9.57
CA GLU A 401 -1.17 -31.12 9.18
C GLU A 401 -0.50 -31.84 10.36
N SER A 402 -1.01 -31.66 11.59
CA SER A 402 -0.38 -32.22 12.81
C SER A 402 1.12 -31.86 12.93
N ASN A 403 1.53 -30.71 12.37
CA ASN A 403 2.91 -30.26 12.26
C ASN A 403 3.34 -29.40 13.48
N ALA A 404 2.98 -29.85 14.68
CA ALA A 404 3.41 -29.22 15.92
C ALA A 404 4.82 -29.72 16.33
N PRO A 405 5.70 -28.84 16.87
CA PRO A 405 6.93 -29.27 17.52
C PRO A 405 6.66 -30.30 18.62
N ALA A 406 7.59 -31.24 18.82
CA ALA A 406 7.42 -32.33 19.79
C ALA A 406 7.22 -31.81 21.22
N GLU A 407 7.88 -30.71 21.57
CA GLU A 407 7.75 -30.04 22.85
C GLU A 407 6.33 -29.49 23.07
N TRP A 408 5.68 -29.00 22.00
CA TRP A 408 4.30 -28.52 22.05
C TRP A 408 3.31 -29.67 22.18
N ASN A 409 3.56 -30.81 21.52
CA ASN A 409 2.72 -32.00 21.68
C ASN A 409 2.71 -32.48 23.14
N SER A 410 3.87 -32.53 23.79
CA SER A 410 3.94 -32.87 25.22
C SER A 410 3.16 -31.86 26.09
N MET A 411 3.21 -30.57 25.74
CA MET A 411 2.45 -29.52 26.43
C MET A 411 0.94 -29.71 26.18
N PHE A 412 0.50 -29.93 24.94
CA PHE A 412 -0.91 -30.14 24.61
C PHE A 412 -1.50 -31.33 25.36
N SER A 413 -0.82 -32.48 25.37
CA SER A 413 -1.24 -33.64 26.15
C SER A 413 -1.26 -33.35 27.66
N SER A 414 -0.34 -32.52 28.17
CA SER A 414 -0.35 -32.14 29.60
C SER A 414 -1.54 -31.23 29.93
N ILE A 415 -1.85 -30.28 29.05
CA ILE A 415 -3.01 -29.38 29.22
C ILE A 415 -4.31 -30.18 29.18
N GLU A 416 -4.43 -31.11 28.22
CA GLU A 416 -5.61 -31.95 28.05
C GLU A 416 -5.86 -32.86 29.25
N ASN A 417 -4.82 -33.50 29.79
CA ASN A 417 -4.98 -34.49 30.86
C ASN A 417 -4.92 -33.88 32.28
N ASN A 418 -4.12 -32.83 32.48
CA ASN A 418 -3.82 -32.29 33.82
C ASN A 418 -4.29 -30.84 34.02
N PHE A 419 -4.88 -30.21 33.00
CA PHE A 419 -5.22 -28.77 33.00
C PHE A 419 -4.02 -27.86 33.34
N ALA A 420 -2.80 -28.33 33.08
CA ALA A 420 -1.55 -27.63 33.34
C ALA A 420 -0.57 -27.81 32.15
N PRO A 421 0.21 -26.78 31.79
CA PRO A 421 1.16 -26.88 30.66
C PRO A 421 2.34 -27.81 30.93
N TRP A 422 2.59 -28.14 32.20
CA TRP A 422 3.60 -29.09 32.64
C TRP A 422 2.94 -30.35 33.18
N LYS A 423 3.70 -31.45 33.26
CA LYS A 423 3.28 -32.71 33.89
C LYS A 423 3.23 -32.60 35.42
N LEU A 424 2.41 -31.70 35.93
CA LEU A 424 2.11 -31.52 37.35
C LEU A 424 0.80 -32.23 37.68
N SER A 425 0.63 -32.60 38.95
CA SER A 425 -0.69 -32.98 39.46
C SER A 425 -1.66 -31.79 39.30
N PRO A 426 -2.94 -32.00 38.98
CA PRO A 426 -3.94 -30.94 39.00
C PRO A 426 -3.96 -30.14 40.31
N ASP A 427 -3.68 -30.79 41.45
CA ASP A 427 -3.61 -30.14 42.78
C ASP A 427 -2.43 -29.16 42.90
N ASP A 428 -1.34 -29.42 42.16
CA ASP A 428 -0.13 -28.59 42.14
C ASP A 428 -0.16 -27.53 41.03
N ARG A 429 -1.25 -27.45 40.27
CA ARG A 429 -1.39 -26.54 39.11
C ARG A 429 -1.05 -25.09 39.46
N ASP A 430 -1.41 -24.63 40.66
CA ASP A 430 -1.18 -23.25 41.08
C ASP A 430 0.14 -23.06 41.83
N ALA A 431 0.94 -24.11 42.02
CA ALA A 431 2.18 -24.05 42.78
C ALA A 431 3.21 -23.06 42.20
N TRP A 432 3.23 -22.89 40.88
CA TRP A 432 4.13 -21.94 40.20
C TRP A 432 3.87 -20.48 40.59
N THR A 433 2.66 -20.14 41.04
CA THR A 433 2.32 -18.76 41.47
C THR A 433 3.03 -18.35 42.75
N ARG A 434 3.51 -19.30 43.55
CA ARG A 434 4.22 -19.03 44.82
C ARG A 434 5.56 -18.32 44.60
N ASP A 435 6.17 -18.52 43.44
CA ASP A 435 7.48 -17.94 43.10
C ASP A 435 7.37 -16.63 42.30
N VAL A 436 6.14 -16.22 41.93
CA VAL A 436 5.88 -14.99 41.17
C VAL A 436 5.35 -13.92 42.14
N ASN A 437 6.24 -13.35 42.95
CA ASN A 437 5.99 -12.13 43.74
C ASN A 437 6.36 -10.87 42.95
#